data_AF-A0A8H8C619-F1
#
_entry.id   AF-A0A8H8C619-F1
#
_cell.length_a   1.000
_cell.length_b   1.000
_cell.length_c   1.000
_cell.angle_alpha   90.00
_cell.angle_beta   90.00
_cell.angle_gamma   90.00
#
_symmetry.space_group_name_H-M   'P 1'
#
loop_
_entity.id
_entity.type
_entity.pdbx_description
1 polymer ?
#
loop_
_entity_poly.entity_id
_entity_poly.type
_entity_poly.pdbx_seq_one_letter_code
_entity_poly.pdbx_strand_id
1 'polypeptide(L)'
;MNNQLVPLSQLGSSLSDTHATAGLDRIAANSMWNANWTPLEYQTCQKNYSAYFDNIYKELCAAACSGEARIPRYTHEQLLKIITVLKDEDKTKDEIALLLPTVPGSGILHQERVLNLAAGLLVPLNFRGVGGARRGKLVVWRPDETLKQLLAAEIQLWSGSNTCSSIIANPPCSTCISTTSFPRRFSAWHLRFLAGFNIIWTNNLSDHLQIFVDEVDISIHIFRQVKILELHQNLPK
;
A
#
# COMPACT_ATOMS: atom_id res chain seq x y z
N MET A 1 15.84 26.26 8.64
CA MET A 1 16.84 25.18 8.65
C MET A 1 16.74 24.46 7.31
N ASN A 2 17.82 24.46 6.52
CA ASN A 2 17.84 23.83 5.19
C ASN A 2 17.82 22.30 5.33
N ASN A 3 16.66 21.68 5.14
CA ASN A 3 16.56 20.24 4.94
C ASN A 3 17.15 19.91 3.57
N GLN A 4 18.42 19.49 3.54
CA GLN A 4 18.97 18.88 2.33
C GLN A 4 18.26 17.55 2.08
N LEU A 5 17.32 17.57 1.14
CA LEU A 5 16.76 16.38 0.52
C LEU A 5 17.94 15.51 0.04
N VAL A 6 17.98 14.27 0.51
CA VAL A 6 18.97 13.30 0.03
C VAL A 6 18.74 13.12 -1.47
N PRO A 7 19.75 13.32 -2.32
CA PRO A 7 19.56 13.17 -3.75
C PRO A 7 19.26 11.71 -4.09
N LEU A 8 18.21 11.48 -4.89
CA LEU A 8 17.78 10.16 -5.34
C LEU A 8 18.86 9.39 -6.11
N SER A 9 19.92 10.08 -6.56
CA SER A 9 21.08 9.51 -7.27
C SER A 9 21.87 8.46 -6.49
N GLN A 10 21.62 8.30 -5.18
CA GLN A 10 22.23 7.24 -4.36
C GLN A 10 21.51 5.88 -4.48
N LEU A 11 20.39 5.81 -5.21
CA LEU A 11 19.54 4.62 -5.38
C LEU A 11 19.64 4.00 -6.78
N GLY A 12 20.83 4.02 -7.37
CA GLY A 12 21.10 3.44 -8.70
C GLY A 12 21.09 1.91 -8.76
N SER A 13 20.85 1.23 -7.65
CA SER A 13 20.71 -0.23 -7.59
C SER A 13 19.46 -0.71 -8.31
N SER A 14 19.51 -1.95 -8.82
CA SER A 14 18.37 -2.60 -9.46
C SER A 14 17.22 -2.76 -8.46
N LEU A 15 15.97 -2.71 -8.94
CA LEU A 15 14.80 -3.04 -8.13
C LEU A 15 14.82 -4.45 -7.52
N SER A 16 15.62 -5.38 -8.05
CA SER A 16 15.81 -6.70 -7.42
C SER A 16 16.68 -6.65 -6.17
N ASP A 17 17.47 -5.59 -5.97
CA ASP A 17 18.49 -5.49 -4.93
C ASP A 17 17.98 -4.75 -3.69
N THR A 18 16.92 -5.30 -3.09
CA THR A 18 16.21 -4.66 -1.98
C THR A 18 16.93 -4.75 -0.62
N HIS A 19 17.98 -5.58 -0.51
CA HIS A 19 18.76 -5.76 0.72
C HIS A 19 20.09 -5.00 0.74
N ALA A 20 20.60 -4.58 -0.43
CA ALA A 20 21.95 -4.04 -0.57
C ALA A 20 22.03 -2.51 -0.39
N THR A 21 20.90 -1.82 -0.45
CA THR A 21 20.89 -0.36 -0.58
C THR A 21 20.74 0.32 0.77
N ALA A 22 21.86 0.71 1.37
CA ALA A 22 21.88 1.37 2.68
C ALA A 22 21.02 2.65 2.68
N GLY A 23 20.05 2.73 3.60
CA GLY A 23 19.17 3.89 3.73
C GLY A 23 18.03 3.97 2.70
N LEU A 24 17.82 2.92 1.88
CA LEU A 24 16.70 2.84 0.93
C LEU A 24 15.37 3.18 1.58
N ASP A 25 15.04 2.53 2.70
CA ASP A 25 13.77 2.73 3.38
C ASP A 25 13.52 4.19 3.75
N ARG A 26 14.55 4.88 4.26
CA ARG A 26 14.45 6.31 4.61
C ARG A 26 14.26 7.18 3.37
N ILE A 27 15.04 6.95 2.31
CA ILE A 27 14.97 7.76 1.08
C ILE A 27 13.60 7.54 0.42
N ALA A 28 13.15 6.30 0.35
CA ALA A 28 11.83 5.94 -0.13
C ALA A 28 10.73 6.59 0.73
N ALA A 29 10.81 6.51 2.07
CA ALA A 29 9.86 7.17 2.96
C ALA A 29 9.79 8.69 2.73
N ASN A 30 10.94 9.34 2.59
CA ASN A 30 11.00 10.78 2.33
C ASN A 30 10.40 11.14 0.97
N SER A 31 10.66 10.34 -0.06
CA SER A 31 10.11 10.55 -1.40
C SER A 31 8.61 10.27 -1.47
N MET A 32 8.14 9.16 -0.89
CA MET A 32 6.73 8.76 -0.95
C MET A 32 5.87 9.62 -0.03
N TRP A 33 6.32 9.94 1.19
CA TRP A 33 5.48 10.58 2.20
C TRP A 33 5.87 12.00 2.57
N ASN A 34 6.86 12.61 1.88
CA ASN A 34 7.39 13.93 2.24
C ASN A 34 7.84 14.03 3.71
N ALA A 35 8.24 12.89 4.29
CA ALA A 35 8.56 12.78 5.71
C ALA A 35 9.80 13.60 6.11
N ASN A 36 10.70 13.86 5.15
CA ASN A 36 11.90 14.68 5.32
C ASN A 36 12.81 14.29 6.49
N TRP A 37 12.81 13.01 6.88
CA TRP A 37 13.59 12.53 8.01
C TRP A 37 15.09 12.49 7.71
N THR A 38 15.85 13.05 8.64
CA THR A 38 17.29 12.83 8.77
C THR A 38 17.59 11.36 9.13
N PRO A 39 18.84 10.89 8.98
CA PRO A 39 19.21 9.54 9.40
C PRO A 39 18.91 9.26 10.87
N LEU A 40 19.10 10.25 11.75
CA LEU A 40 18.87 10.12 13.19
C LEU A 40 17.37 10.03 13.52
N GLU A 41 16.54 10.88 12.90
CA GLU A 41 15.07 10.82 13.07
C GLU A 41 14.50 9.52 12.53
N TYR A 42 15.04 9.01 11.42
CA TYR A 42 14.58 7.73 10.87
C TYR A 42 14.85 6.57 11.84
N GLN A 43 16.00 6.54 12.53
CA GLN A 43 16.33 5.47 13.49
C GLN A 43 15.29 5.35 14.61
N THR A 44 14.72 6.47 15.08
CA THR A 44 13.71 6.44 16.17
C THR A 44 12.37 5.89 15.69
N CYS A 45 12.05 6.08 14.41
CA CYS A 45 10.78 5.69 13.81
C CYS A 45 10.88 4.40 12.97
N GLN A 46 12.09 3.88 12.72
CA GLN A 46 12.35 2.74 11.84
C GLN A 46 11.48 1.53 12.21
N LYS A 47 11.34 1.23 13.50
CA LYS A 47 10.53 0.11 13.99
C LYS A 47 9.05 0.23 13.60
N ASN A 48 8.53 1.45 13.49
CA ASN A 48 7.12 1.68 13.14
C ASN A 48 6.86 1.45 11.64
N TYR A 49 7.89 1.58 10.81
CA TYR A 49 7.77 1.54 9.35
C TYR A 49 8.47 0.34 8.70
N SER A 50 9.32 -0.37 9.43
CA SER A 50 10.02 -1.55 8.93
C SER A 50 9.03 -2.60 8.40
N ALA A 51 7.89 -2.75 9.05
CA ALA A 51 6.85 -3.68 8.61
C ALA A 51 6.27 -3.33 7.22
N TYR A 52 6.18 -2.04 6.86
CA TYR A 52 5.81 -1.63 5.50
C TYR A 52 6.92 -1.98 4.51
N PHE A 53 8.18 -1.67 4.81
CA PHE A 53 9.27 -1.95 3.89
C PHE A 53 9.48 -3.45 3.69
N ASP A 54 9.42 -4.23 4.76
CA ASP A 54 9.61 -5.67 4.73
C ASP A 54 8.45 -6.39 4.04
N ASN A 55 7.20 -5.99 4.31
CA ASN A 55 6.03 -6.76 3.88
C ASN A 55 5.21 -6.09 2.76
N ILE A 56 5.58 -4.90 2.29
CA ILE A 56 4.92 -4.25 1.15
C ILE A 56 5.97 -3.87 0.13
N TYR A 57 6.95 -3.04 0.50
CA TYR A 57 7.92 -2.52 -0.47
C TYR A 57 8.74 -3.65 -1.11
N LYS A 58 9.38 -4.48 -0.30
CA LYS A 58 10.23 -5.59 -0.78
C LYS A 58 9.41 -6.65 -1.52
N GLU A 59 8.25 -7.03 -0.98
CA GLU A 59 7.37 -8.01 -1.61
C GLU A 59 6.87 -7.55 -2.99
N LEU A 60 6.45 -6.29 -3.12
CA LEU A 60 5.97 -5.74 -4.39
C LEU A 60 7.08 -5.59 -5.41
N CYS A 61 8.27 -5.12 -5.00
CA CYS A 61 9.44 -5.07 -5.87
C CYS A 61 9.83 -6.48 -6.35
N ALA A 62 9.91 -7.47 -5.43
CA ALA A 62 10.22 -8.85 -5.78
C ALA A 62 9.19 -9.46 -6.74
N ALA A 63 7.90 -9.20 -6.51
CA ALA A 63 6.83 -9.65 -7.39
C ALA A 63 6.94 -9.03 -8.79
N ALA A 64 7.26 -7.74 -8.88
CA ALA A 64 7.43 -7.03 -10.14
C ALA A 64 8.67 -7.48 -10.93
N CYS A 65 9.73 -7.86 -10.23
CA CYS A 65 10.95 -8.43 -10.81
C CYS A 65 10.84 -9.93 -11.16
N SER A 66 9.67 -10.55 -10.95
CA SER A 66 9.40 -11.96 -11.23
C SER A 66 8.41 -12.17 -12.39
N GLY A 67 8.39 -13.37 -12.97
CA GLY A 67 7.47 -13.75 -14.06
C GLY A 67 7.87 -13.21 -15.45
N GLU A 68 6.96 -13.32 -16.42
CA GLU A 68 7.25 -13.10 -17.84
C GLU A 68 7.52 -11.63 -18.21
N ALA A 69 6.80 -10.67 -17.61
CA ALA A 69 6.99 -9.23 -17.84
C ALA A 69 7.83 -8.56 -16.74
N ARG A 70 8.86 -9.25 -16.24
CA ARG A 70 9.71 -8.77 -15.13
C ARG A 70 10.39 -7.43 -15.44
N ILE A 71 10.50 -6.56 -14.43
CA ILE A 71 11.11 -5.22 -14.57
C ILE A 71 12.44 -5.01 -13.80
N PRO A 72 13.39 -5.98 -13.75
CA PRO A 72 14.63 -5.81 -12.97
C PRO A 72 15.56 -4.71 -13.52
N ARG A 73 15.33 -4.23 -14.75
CA ARG A 73 16.12 -3.16 -15.36
C ARG A 73 15.80 -1.77 -14.81
N TYR A 74 14.68 -1.63 -14.10
CA TYR A 74 14.37 -0.38 -13.42
C TYR A 74 15.20 -0.29 -12.13
N THR A 75 15.55 0.93 -11.73
CA THR A 75 16.21 1.21 -10.45
C THR A 75 15.23 1.72 -9.40
N HIS A 76 15.61 1.64 -8.13
CA HIS A 76 14.84 2.27 -7.05
C HIS A 76 14.71 3.79 -7.26
N GLU A 77 15.75 4.46 -7.75
CA GLU A 77 15.69 5.87 -8.13
C GLU A 77 14.59 6.14 -9.18
N GLN A 78 14.56 5.35 -10.26
CA GLN A 78 13.55 5.51 -11.31
C GLN A 78 12.15 5.30 -10.75
N LEU A 79 11.94 4.23 -9.98
CA LEU A 79 10.66 3.95 -9.34
C LEU A 79 10.19 5.11 -8.45
N LEU A 80 11.08 5.68 -7.62
CA LEU A 80 10.73 6.81 -6.76
C LEU A 80 10.42 8.08 -7.56
N LYS A 81 11.10 8.33 -8.69
CA LYS A 81 10.73 9.43 -9.60
C LYS A 81 9.31 9.27 -10.14
N ILE A 82 8.92 8.04 -10.50
CA ILE A 82 7.55 7.73 -10.93
C ILE A 82 6.55 8.03 -9.81
N ILE A 83 6.86 7.62 -8.57
CA ILE A 83 6.01 7.91 -7.42
C ILE A 83 5.86 9.41 -7.19
N THR A 84 6.94 10.19 -7.33
CA THR A 84 6.86 11.66 -7.24
C THR A 84 5.92 12.24 -8.29
N VAL A 85 6.01 11.78 -9.55
CA VAL A 85 5.08 12.19 -10.62
C VAL A 85 3.63 11.84 -10.27
N LEU A 86 3.38 10.62 -9.77
CA LEU A 86 2.04 10.17 -9.36
C LEU A 86 1.44 10.99 -8.21
N LYS A 87 2.28 11.58 -7.35
CA LYS A 87 1.84 12.40 -6.22
C LYS A 87 1.44 13.80 -6.65
N ASP A 88 2.23 14.40 -7.52
CA ASP A 88 2.16 15.83 -7.80
C ASP A 88 1.26 16.15 -9.00
N GLU A 89 1.05 15.18 -9.90
CA GLU A 89 0.31 15.39 -11.14
C GLU A 89 -1.04 14.65 -11.15
N ASP A 90 -2.12 15.39 -11.45
CA ASP A 90 -3.43 14.79 -11.73
C ASP A 90 -3.50 14.39 -13.22
N LYS A 91 -2.69 13.40 -13.56
CA LYS A 91 -2.58 12.84 -14.91
C LYS A 91 -3.15 11.43 -14.97
N THR A 92 -3.68 11.07 -16.13
CA THR A 92 -4.11 9.71 -16.45
C THR A 92 -2.91 8.77 -16.50
N LYS A 93 -3.18 7.46 -16.36
CA LYS A 93 -2.12 6.44 -16.45
C LYS A 93 -1.34 6.52 -17.76
N ASP A 94 -2.01 6.78 -18.87
CA ASP A 94 -1.38 6.92 -20.20
C ASP A 94 -0.50 8.17 -20.29
N GLU A 95 -0.98 9.31 -19.79
CA GLU A 95 -0.19 10.54 -19.76
C GLU A 95 1.09 10.37 -18.93
N ILE A 96 1.02 9.69 -17.79
CA ILE A 96 2.19 9.41 -16.97
C ILE A 96 3.12 8.43 -17.68
N ALA A 97 2.58 7.41 -18.37
CA ALA A 97 3.38 6.47 -19.16
C ALA A 97 4.25 7.17 -20.22
N LEU A 98 3.73 8.24 -20.84
CA LEU A 98 4.48 9.04 -21.82
C LEU A 98 5.64 9.84 -21.21
N LEU A 99 5.57 10.15 -19.92
CA LEU A 99 6.63 10.89 -19.20
C LEU A 99 7.74 9.96 -18.68
N LEU A 100 7.52 8.65 -18.71
CA LEU A 100 8.48 7.70 -18.20
C LEU A 100 9.71 7.59 -19.09
N PRO A 101 10.92 7.53 -18.50
CA PRO A 101 12.11 7.23 -19.27
C PRO A 101 11.94 5.86 -19.94
N THR A 102 12.11 5.83 -21.26
CA THR A 102 12.09 4.58 -22.01
C THR A 102 13.35 3.80 -21.67
N VAL A 103 13.20 2.64 -21.02
CA VAL A 103 14.33 1.76 -20.72
C VAL A 103 14.57 0.87 -21.95
N PRO A 104 15.83 0.69 -22.41
CA PRO A 104 16.10 -0.16 -23.56
C PRO A 104 15.51 -1.57 -23.41
N GLY A 105 14.66 -1.94 -24.37
CA GLY A 105 13.95 -3.22 -24.39
C GLY A 105 12.77 -3.34 -23.42
N SER A 106 12.30 -2.25 -22.82
CA SER A 106 11.04 -2.23 -22.07
C SER A 106 9.87 -2.02 -23.03
N GLY A 107 9.05 -3.06 -23.23
CA GLY A 107 7.76 -2.91 -23.93
C GLY A 107 6.68 -2.27 -23.05
N ILE A 108 5.51 -2.00 -23.62
CA ILE A 108 4.34 -1.40 -22.96
C ILE A 108 3.99 -2.14 -21.66
N LEU A 109 4.03 -3.48 -21.65
CA LEU A 109 3.74 -4.31 -20.47
C LEU A 109 4.70 -4.04 -19.30
N HIS A 110 5.96 -3.68 -19.57
CA HIS A 110 6.95 -3.37 -18.54
C HIS A 110 6.68 -1.99 -17.93
N GLN A 111 6.32 -1.01 -18.77
CA GLN A 111 5.91 0.32 -18.32
C GLN A 111 4.64 0.24 -17.47
N GLU A 112 3.64 -0.51 -17.93
CA GLU A 112 2.43 -0.72 -17.13
C GLU A 112 2.73 -1.38 -15.78
N ARG A 113 3.60 -2.40 -15.77
CA ARG A 113 3.97 -3.08 -14.52
C ARG A 113 4.67 -2.14 -13.54
N VAL A 114 5.61 -1.30 -13.98
CA VAL A 114 6.31 -0.36 -13.08
C VAL A 114 5.37 0.74 -12.58
N LEU A 115 4.41 1.18 -13.41
CA LEU A 115 3.37 2.14 -12.99
C LEU A 115 2.46 1.54 -11.92
N ASN A 116 1.95 0.33 -12.14
CA ASN A 116 1.11 -0.35 -11.17
C ASN A 116 1.88 -0.65 -9.87
N LEU A 117 3.20 -0.95 -9.96
CA LEU A 117 4.07 -1.07 -8.80
C LEU A 117 4.17 0.25 -8.04
N ALA A 118 4.48 1.34 -8.73
CA ALA A 118 4.59 2.68 -8.13
C ALA A 118 3.30 3.09 -7.43
N ALA A 119 2.14 2.89 -8.08
CA ALA A 119 0.84 3.15 -7.49
C ALA A 119 0.56 2.25 -6.26
N GLY A 120 0.91 0.96 -6.33
CA GLY A 120 0.74 0.02 -5.21
C GLY A 120 1.66 0.26 -4.01
N LEU A 121 2.78 0.95 -4.20
CA LEU A 121 3.63 1.44 -3.11
C LEU A 121 3.06 2.73 -2.51
N LEU A 122 2.61 3.66 -3.36
CA LEU A 122 2.02 4.92 -2.91
C LEU A 122 0.66 4.73 -2.24
N VAL A 123 -0.10 3.71 -2.63
CA VAL A 123 -1.37 3.35 -2.01
C VAL A 123 -1.36 1.84 -1.81
N PRO A 124 -1.47 1.33 -0.58
CA PRO A 124 -1.34 -0.09 -0.26
C PRO A 124 -2.56 -0.93 -0.72
N LEU A 125 -2.86 -0.87 -2.01
CA LEU A 125 -3.87 -1.64 -2.71
C LEU A 125 -3.23 -2.73 -3.57
N ASN A 126 -4.00 -3.76 -3.89
CA ASN A 126 -3.55 -4.85 -4.71
C ASN A 126 -3.79 -4.56 -6.21
N PHE A 127 -2.95 -3.73 -6.81
CA PHE A 127 -3.04 -3.40 -8.23
C PHE A 127 -2.75 -4.62 -9.13
N ARG A 128 -3.60 -4.84 -10.13
CA ARG A 128 -3.40 -5.90 -11.13
C ARG A 128 -2.15 -5.61 -11.97
N GLY A 129 -1.44 -6.64 -12.40
CA GLY A 129 -0.34 -6.52 -13.36
C GLY A 129 1.04 -6.23 -12.74
N VAL A 130 1.12 -6.00 -11.43
CA VAL A 130 2.41 -5.91 -10.71
C VAL A 130 3.17 -7.24 -10.77
N GLY A 131 2.45 -8.37 -10.78
CA GLY A 131 3.03 -9.72 -10.75
C GLY A 131 2.86 -10.38 -9.38
N GLY A 132 3.17 -11.67 -9.31
CA GLY A 132 2.96 -12.49 -8.11
C GLY A 132 1.48 -12.75 -7.79
N ALA A 133 1.23 -13.71 -6.90
CA ALA A 133 -0.10 -13.98 -6.35
C ALA A 133 -0.23 -13.28 -4.99
N ARG A 134 -0.80 -12.08 -4.98
CA ARG A 134 -1.20 -11.41 -3.73
C ARG A 134 -2.66 -11.72 -3.43
N ARG A 135 -2.93 -12.07 -2.17
CA ARG A 135 -4.30 -12.26 -1.68
C ARG A 135 -5.04 -10.93 -1.65
N GLY A 136 -6.36 -10.99 -1.78
CA GLY A 136 -7.23 -9.83 -1.64
C GLY A 136 -7.80 -9.30 -2.95
N LYS A 137 -8.72 -8.34 -2.82
CA LYS A 137 -9.40 -7.70 -3.96
C LYS A 137 -8.39 -7.04 -4.88
N LEU A 138 -8.34 -7.51 -6.12
CA LEU A 138 -7.53 -6.90 -7.18
C LEU A 138 -8.18 -5.59 -7.66
N VAL A 139 -7.36 -4.55 -7.78
CA VAL A 139 -7.76 -3.24 -8.32
C VAL A 139 -7.22 -3.11 -9.74
N VAL A 140 -8.06 -2.72 -10.67
CA VAL A 140 -7.69 -2.48 -12.07
C VAL A 140 -7.62 -0.98 -12.31
N TRP A 141 -6.42 -0.47 -12.55
CA TRP A 141 -6.21 0.94 -12.91
C TRP A 141 -6.22 1.11 -14.42
N ARG A 142 -7.25 1.79 -14.93
CA ARG A 142 -7.46 1.96 -16.38
C ARG A 142 -6.52 3.03 -16.99
N PRO A 143 -6.20 2.91 -18.28
CA PRO A 143 -5.33 3.85 -19.01
C PRO A 143 -5.80 5.32 -18.94
N ASP A 144 -7.11 5.53 -19.03
CA ASP A 144 -7.80 6.83 -19.13
C ASP A 144 -8.21 7.44 -17.78
N GLU A 145 -7.92 6.75 -16.67
CA GLU A 145 -8.27 7.21 -15.32
C GLU A 145 -7.02 7.75 -14.60
N THR A 146 -7.17 8.84 -13.84
CA THR A 146 -6.14 9.28 -12.91
C THR A 146 -6.12 8.39 -11.67
N LEU A 147 -4.98 8.33 -10.96
CA LEU A 147 -4.92 7.56 -9.70
C LEU A 147 -5.95 8.06 -8.69
N LYS A 148 -6.21 9.38 -8.62
CA LYS A 148 -7.21 9.97 -7.71
C LYS A 148 -8.62 9.50 -8.05
N GLN A 149 -8.99 9.45 -9.33
CA GLN A 149 -10.30 8.96 -9.78
C GLN A 149 -10.52 7.50 -9.39
N LEU A 150 -9.52 6.64 -9.62
CA LEU A 150 -9.56 5.23 -9.21
C LEU A 150 -9.78 5.09 -7.70
N LEU A 151 -9.03 5.85 -6.89
CA LEU A 151 -9.15 5.80 -5.44
C LEU A 151 -10.52 6.27 -4.96
N ALA A 152 -11.06 7.34 -5.56
CA ALA A 152 -12.40 7.83 -5.25
C ALA A 152 -13.46 6.76 -5.56
N ALA A 153 -13.35 6.08 -6.71
CA ALA A 153 -14.24 4.99 -7.09
C ALA A 153 -14.13 3.80 -6.13
N GLU A 154 -12.92 3.37 -5.77
CA GLU A 154 -12.72 2.28 -4.80
C GLU A 154 -13.27 2.61 -3.41
N ILE A 155 -13.04 3.83 -2.91
CA ILE A 155 -13.60 4.28 -1.62
C ILE A 155 -15.13 4.31 -1.67
N GLN A 156 -15.72 4.78 -2.77
CA GLN A 156 -17.18 4.75 -2.94
C GLN A 156 -17.72 3.32 -2.97
N LEU A 157 -17.03 2.38 -3.62
CA LEU A 157 -17.40 0.96 -3.61
C LEU A 157 -17.35 0.36 -2.20
N TRP A 158 -16.34 0.72 -1.40
CA TRP A 158 -16.24 0.25 -0.01
C TRP A 158 -17.30 0.89 0.89
N SER A 159 -17.61 2.17 0.65
CA SER A 159 -18.61 2.93 1.42
C SER A 159 -20.05 2.59 1.03
N GLY A 160 -20.26 2.15 -0.21
CA GLY A 160 -21.57 1.86 -0.82
C GLY A 160 -21.96 0.39 -0.84
N SER A 161 -21.18 -0.50 -0.22
CA SER A 161 -21.60 -1.89 0.00
C SER A 161 -22.75 -1.93 1.01
N ASN A 162 -23.97 -1.84 0.49
CA ASN A 162 -25.27 -1.98 1.16
C ASN A 162 -25.47 -3.32 1.90
N THR A 163 -24.42 -4.10 2.18
CA THR A 163 -24.49 -5.38 2.90
C THR A 163 -24.28 -5.26 4.40
N CYS A 164 -23.95 -4.08 4.94
CA CYS A 164 -23.94 -3.83 6.39
C CYS A 164 -25.10 -2.96 6.89
N SER A 165 -26.04 -2.58 6.04
CA SER A 165 -27.25 -1.86 6.48
C SER A 165 -28.21 -2.75 7.28
N SER A 166 -28.09 -4.08 7.19
CA SER A 166 -28.89 -5.03 7.98
C SER A 166 -28.23 -5.43 9.32
N ILE A 167 -26.93 -5.19 9.52
CA ILE A 167 -26.28 -5.38 10.83
C ILE A 167 -26.40 -4.11 11.68
N ILE A 168 -26.45 -2.94 11.05
CA ILE A 168 -26.72 -1.64 11.69
C ILE A 168 -28.21 -1.23 11.49
N ALA A 169 -29.11 -2.20 11.54
CA ALA A 169 -30.56 -1.95 11.59
C ALA A 169 -31.10 -1.86 13.03
N ASN A 170 -30.22 -1.94 14.03
CA ASN A 170 -30.56 -1.53 15.38
C ASN A 170 -30.24 -0.04 15.51
N PRO A 171 -31.22 0.85 15.76
CA PRO A 171 -30.89 2.20 16.19
C PRO A 171 -29.91 2.10 17.37
N PRO A 172 -28.90 2.98 17.49
CA PRO A 172 -28.00 2.96 18.63
C PRO A 172 -28.86 3.07 19.88
N CYS A 173 -29.06 1.94 20.54
CA CYS A 173 -29.82 1.86 21.76
C CYS A 173 -29.09 2.74 22.76
N SER A 174 -29.70 3.86 23.12
CA SER A 174 -29.13 4.87 24.02
C SER A 174 -28.82 4.31 25.41
N THR A 175 -29.32 3.12 25.72
CA THR A 175 -29.04 2.31 26.92
C THR A 175 -28.03 1.18 26.71
N CYS A 176 -27.56 0.94 25.48
CA CYS A 176 -26.70 -0.19 25.11
C CYS A 176 -25.25 0.21 24.77
N ILE A 177 -24.79 1.39 25.21
CA ILE A 177 -23.35 1.70 25.27
C ILE A 177 -22.79 0.98 26.50
N SER A 178 -22.86 -0.34 26.52
CA SER A 178 -22.05 -1.11 27.45
C SER A 178 -20.64 -1.09 26.89
N THR A 179 -19.78 -0.23 27.42
CA THR A 179 -18.34 -0.33 27.22
C THR A 179 -17.87 -1.63 27.84
N THR A 180 -17.82 -2.71 27.05
CA THR A 180 -17.23 -3.96 27.49
C THR A 180 -15.73 -3.72 27.62
N SER A 181 -15.25 -3.54 28.85
CA SER A 181 -13.82 -3.41 29.07
C SER A 181 -13.17 -4.76 28.82
N PHE A 182 -12.33 -4.82 27.79
CA PHE A 182 -11.54 -6.00 27.54
C PHE A 182 -10.46 -6.12 28.63
N PRO A 183 -10.10 -7.35 29.05
CA PRO A 183 -9.00 -7.56 29.98
C PRO A 183 -7.72 -6.88 29.47
N ARG A 184 -6.87 -6.41 30.38
CA ARG A 184 -5.61 -5.73 30.03
C ARG A 184 -4.64 -6.58 29.17
N ARG A 185 -4.87 -7.90 29.10
CA ARG A 185 -4.12 -8.88 28.27
C ARG A 185 -4.97 -9.46 27.13
N PHE A 186 -5.99 -8.75 26.70
CA PHE A 186 -6.78 -9.13 25.54
C PHE A 186 -5.91 -9.03 24.28
N SER A 187 -5.85 -10.13 23.55
CA SER A 187 -4.99 -10.27 22.38
C SER A 187 -5.84 -10.74 21.20
N ALA A 188 -5.30 -10.67 19.98
CA ALA A 188 -5.97 -11.20 18.79
C ALA A 188 -6.36 -12.68 18.93
N TRP A 189 -5.64 -13.45 19.76
CA TRP A 189 -5.99 -14.83 20.08
C TRP A 189 -7.30 -14.93 20.87
N HIS A 190 -7.54 -14.01 21.81
CA HIS A 190 -8.80 -13.95 22.56
C HIS A 190 -9.97 -13.49 21.68
N LEU A 191 -9.74 -12.56 20.75
CA LEU A 191 -10.75 -12.19 19.73
C LEU A 191 -11.15 -13.40 18.90
N ARG A 192 -10.16 -14.19 18.45
CA ARG A 192 -10.39 -15.39 17.67
C ARG A 192 -11.29 -16.39 18.38
N PHE A 193 -11.06 -16.58 19.68
CA PHE A 193 -11.81 -17.56 20.48
C PHE A 193 -13.19 -17.06 20.90
N LEU A 194 -13.30 -15.81 21.37
CA LEU A 194 -14.54 -15.28 21.94
C LEU A 194 -15.56 -14.86 20.88
N ALA A 195 -15.09 -14.41 19.72
CA ALA A 195 -15.97 -13.90 18.68
C ALA A 195 -16.28 -14.95 17.59
N GLY A 196 -15.68 -16.14 17.65
CA GLY A 196 -15.92 -17.23 16.71
C GLY A 196 -15.46 -16.95 15.28
N PHE A 197 -14.55 -15.99 15.08
CA PHE A 197 -13.99 -15.68 13.76
C PHE A 197 -12.45 -15.60 13.78
N ASN A 198 -11.82 -16.01 12.70
CA ASN A 198 -10.38 -15.96 12.49
C ASN A 198 -9.94 -14.54 12.08
N ILE A 199 -8.90 -14.00 12.71
CA ILE A 199 -8.27 -12.75 12.25
C ILE A 199 -7.14 -13.08 11.28
N ILE A 200 -7.25 -12.56 10.05
CA ILE A 200 -6.21 -12.67 9.03
C ILE A 200 -5.57 -11.30 8.85
N TRP A 201 -4.27 -11.20 9.09
CA TRP A 201 -3.54 -9.96 8.84
C TRP A 201 -3.29 -9.80 7.34
N THR A 202 -3.69 -8.65 6.78
CA THR A 202 -3.51 -8.32 5.36
C THR A 202 -2.64 -7.08 5.17
N ASN A 203 -1.96 -7.06 4.02
CA ASN A 203 -1.19 -5.92 3.51
C ASN A 203 -1.95 -5.17 2.39
N ASN A 204 -3.19 -5.57 2.11
CA ASN A 204 -4.08 -4.91 1.15
C ASN A 204 -5.16 -4.14 1.90
N LEU A 205 -5.21 -2.82 1.71
CA LEU A 205 -6.14 -1.96 2.42
C LEU A 205 -7.61 -2.22 2.03
N SER A 206 -7.88 -2.63 0.79
CA SER A 206 -9.25 -2.92 0.34
C SER A 206 -9.87 -4.13 1.04
N ASP A 207 -9.03 -5.03 1.57
CA ASP A 207 -9.49 -6.19 2.34
C ASP A 207 -9.81 -5.82 3.79
N HIS A 208 -9.49 -4.61 4.24
CA HIS A 208 -9.66 -4.25 5.64
C HIS A 208 -11.13 -4.37 6.05
N LEU A 209 -11.38 -5.13 7.13
CA LEU A 209 -12.70 -5.46 7.67
C LEU A 209 -13.59 -6.27 6.71
N GLN A 210 -13.05 -6.81 5.62
CA GLN A 210 -13.79 -7.78 4.81
C GLN A 210 -13.99 -9.06 5.59
N ILE A 211 -15.23 -9.56 5.56
CA ILE A 211 -15.65 -10.81 6.17
C ILE A 211 -15.71 -11.88 5.08
N PHE A 212 -14.96 -12.97 5.30
CA PHE A 212 -15.00 -14.17 4.48
C PHE A 212 -15.71 -15.25 5.28
N VAL A 213 -16.80 -15.77 4.72
CA VAL A 213 -17.54 -16.89 5.31
C VAL A 213 -17.25 -18.12 4.47
N ASP A 214 -16.49 -19.04 5.04
CA ASP A 214 -16.35 -20.40 4.51
C ASP A 214 -17.41 -21.32 5.14
N GLU A 215 -17.55 -22.55 4.67
CA GLU A 215 -18.54 -23.50 5.18
C GLU A 215 -18.39 -23.79 6.69
N VAL A 216 -17.17 -23.61 7.23
CA VAL A 216 -16.82 -24.00 8.61
C VAL A 216 -16.35 -22.80 9.46
N ASP A 217 -15.78 -21.76 8.84
CA ASP A 217 -15.11 -20.67 9.56
C ASP A 217 -15.49 -19.29 9.00
N ILE A 218 -15.66 -18.32 9.91
CA ILE A 218 -15.74 -16.90 9.56
C ILE A 218 -14.34 -16.31 9.73
N SER A 219 -13.84 -15.56 8.76
CA SER A 219 -12.56 -14.86 8.82
C SER A 219 -12.73 -13.37 8.56
N ILE A 220 -12.03 -12.53 9.33
CA ILE A 220 -12.00 -11.08 9.15
C ILE A 220 -10.58 -10.65 8.84
N HIS A 221 -10.43 -9.89 7.76
CA HIS A 221 -9.14 -9.36 7.36
C HIS A 221 -8.85 -8.02 8.07
N ILE A 222 -7.70 -7.92 8.75
CA ILE A 222 -7.27 -6.69 9.43
C ILE A 222 -5.99 -6.16 8.76
N PHE A 223 -6.05 -4.94 8.25
CA PHE A 223 -4.88 -4.27 7.69
C PHE A 223 -3.88 -3.95 8.80
N ARG A 224 -2.69 -4.55 8.74
CA ARG A 224 -1.73 -4.49 9.86
C ARG A 224 -0.83 -3.27 9.87
N GLN A 225 -0.71 -2.52 8.76
CA GLN A 225 0.26 -1.42 8.63
C GLN A 225 -0.32 -0.07 9.05
N VAL A 226 -1.11 -0.01 10.13
CA VAL A 226 -1.91 1.18 10.49
C VAL A 226 -1.06 2.44 10.67
N LYS A 227 0.18 2.31 11.19
CA LYS A 227 1.09 3.44 11.35
C LYS A 227 1.47 4.13 10.03
N ILE A 228 1.41 3.41 8.90
CA ILE A 228 1.64 4.02 7.59
C ILE A 228 0.53 4.99 7.21
N LEU A 229 -0.70 4.75 7.68
CA LEU A 229 -1.85 5.57 7.33
C LEU A 229 -1.72 6.99 7.89
N GLU A 230 -1.00 7.17 9.00
CA GLU A 230 -0.65 8.49 9.55
C GLU A 230 0.18 9.32 8.55
N LEU A 231 1.02 8.66 7.73
CA LEU A 231 1.79 9.33 6.69
C LEU A 231 0.96 9.62 5.44
N HIS A 232 -0.02 8.76 5.11
CA HIS A 232 -0.93 9.00 4.01
C HIS A 232 -1.95 10.12 4.29
N GLN A 233 -2.19 10.48 5.55
CA GLN A 233 -3.02 11.65 5.92
C GLN A 233 -2.39 12.98 5.47
N ASN A 234 -1.07 13.02 5.32
CA ASN A 234 -0.31 14.24 4.97
C ASN A 234 0.06 14.32 3.48
N LEU A 235 -0.41 13.38 2.65
CA LEU A 235 -0.26 13.50 1.21
C LEU A 235 -1.11 14.69 0.70
N PRO A 236 -0.57 15.55 -0.18
CA PRO A 236 -1.35 16.65 -0.76
C PRO A 236 -2.60 16.09 -1.46
N LYS A 237 -3.75 16.71 -1.19
CA LYS A 237 -5.05 16.34 -1.78
C LYS A 237 -5.08 16.61 -3.28
#